data_AF-A0A4D4MU83-F1
#
_entry.id   AF-A0A4D4MU83-F1
#
_cell.length_a   1.000
_cell.length_b   1.000
_cell.length_c   1.000
_cell.angle_alpha   90.00
_cell.angle_beta   90.00
_cell.angle_gamma   90.00
#
_symmetry.space_group_name_H-M   'P 1'
#
loop_
_entity.id
_entity.type
_entity.pdbx_description
1 polymer ?
#
loop_
_entity_poly.entity_id
_entity_poly.type
_entity_poly.pdbx_seq_one_letter_code
_entity_poly.pdbx_strand_id
1 'polypeptide(L)'
;MDGDIVHARYDANPDMAEAWIRLRSGTHTESDLLLLEHELAEHRYYQAHPGSTYAEAHAAATKIADWASHMEPPRRENYTWEN
;
A
#
# COMPACT_ATOMS: atom_id res chain seq x y z
N MET A 1 13.21 -4.91 28.17
CA MET A 1 12.44 -3.74 27.73
C MET A 1 11.28 -4.33 26.96
N ASP A 2 10.10 -4.34 27.57
CA ASP A 2 8.92 -4.92 26.95
C ASP A 2 8.48 -3.97 25.82
N GLY A 3 8.66 -4.42 24.58
CA GLY A 3 8.26 -3.66 23.40
C GLY A 3 6.76 -3.81 23.22
N ASP A 4 6.00 -2.88 23.78
CA ASP A 4 4.55 -2.83 23.59
C ASP A 4 4.23 -2.59 22.11
N ILE A 5 3.24 -3.32 21.60
CA ILE A 5 2.69 -3.09 20.27
C ILE A 5 1.93 -1.77 20.31
N VAL A 6 2.42 -0.77 19.57
CA VAL A 6 1.77 0.54 19.46
C VAL A 6 0.83 0.54 18.26
N HIS A 7 -0.46 0.77 18.52
CA HIS A 7 -1.43 1.06 17.47
C HIS A 7 -1.35 2.54 17.08
N ALA A 8 -0.71 2.83 15.95
CA ALA A 8 -0.59 4.17 15.40
C ALA A 8 -1.22 4.25 14.00
N ARG A 9 -1.48 5.48 13.54
CA ARG A 9 -1.89 5.74 12.16
C ARG A 9 -0.68 5.60 11.24
N TYR A 10 -0.89 5.06 10.03
CA TYR A 10 0.15 5.04 9.00
C TYR A 10 0.48 6.44 8.47
N ASP A 11 1.75 6.62 8.12
CA ASP A 11 2.22 7.83 7.44
C ASP A 11 1.60 7.94 6.05
N ALA A 12 1.30 9.17 5.64
CA ALA A 12 0.74 9.42 4.32
C ALA A 12 1.82 9.19 3.24
N ASN A 13 1.49 8.41 2.21
CA ASN A 13 2.35 8.17 1.06
C ASN A 13 1.69 8.76 -0.22
N PRO A 14 2.28 9.79 -0.85
CA PRO A 14 1.70 10.43 -2.04
C PRO A 14 1.66 9.49 -3.25
N ASP A 15 2.62 8.57 -3.39
CA ASP A 15 2.66 7.63 -4.52
C ASP A 15 1.53 6.61 -4.43
N MET A 16 1.24 6.11 -3.21
CA MET A 16 0.07 5.28 -2.96
C MET A 16 -1.23 6.05 -3.26
N ALA A 17 -1.31 7.32 -2.87
CA ALA A 17 -2.48 8.15 -3.14
C ALA A 17 -2.72 8.33 -4.65
N GLU A 18 -1.67 8.62 -5.44
CA GLU A 18 -1.77 8.69 -6.90
C GLU A 18 -2.20 7.36 -7.53
N ALA A 19 -1.65 6.23 -7.05
CA ALA A 19 -2.04 4.90 -7.52
C ALA A 19 -3.53 4.62 -7.27
N TRP A 20 -4.04 4.97 -6.08
CA TRP A 20 -5.47 4.86 -5.77
C TRP A 20 -6.36 5.72 -6.66
N ILE A 21 -5.90 6.92 -7.01
CA ILE A 21 -6.61 7.79 -7.95
C ILE A 21 -6.72 7.10 -9.32
N ARG A 22 -5.59 6.60 -9.85
CA ARG A 22 -5.55 5.91 -11.16
C ARG A 22 -6.38 4.63 -11.20
N LEU A 23 -6.36 3.84 -10.12
CA LEU A 23 -7.23 2.67 -9.96
C LEU A 23 -8.70 3.04 -10.09
N ARG A 24 -9.14 4.12 -9.43
CA ARG A 24 -10.55 4.54 -9.48
C ARG A 24 -10.96 5.22 -10.78
N SER A 25 -10.03 5.87 -11.48
CA SER A 25 -10.30 6.50 -12.78
C SER A 25 -10.21 5.54 -13.97
N GLY A 26 -9.78 4.29 -13.77
CA GLY A 26 -9.62 3.31 -14.84
C GLY A 26 -8.34 3.51 -15.67
N THR A 27 -7.41 4.35 -15.22
CA THR A 27 -6.13 4.65 -15.87
C THR A 27 -4.95 4.03 -15.13
N HIS A 28 -5.18 2.89 -14.48
CA HIS A 28 -4.20 2.20 -13.66
C HIS A 28 -3.07 1.60 -14.50
N THR A 29 -1.90 1.52 -13.89
CA THR A 29 -0.74 0.79 -14.41
C THR A 29 -0.65 -0.60 -13.78
N GLU A 30 0.25 -1.45 -14.28
CA GLU A 30 0.57 -2.73 -13.64
C GLU A 30 1.13 -2.54 -12.22
N SER A 31 1.90 -1.46 -12.00
CA SER A 31 2.42 -1.10 -10.67
C SER A 31 1.28 -0.76 -9.70
N ASP A 32 0.22 -0.08 -10.16
CA ASP A 32 -0.94 0.22 -9.31
C ASP A 32 -1.72 -1.05 -8.92
N LEU A 33 -1.80 -2.05 -9.81
CA LEU A 33 -2.37 -3.36 -9.47
C LEU A 33 -1.49 -4.11 -8.47
N LEU A 34 -0.17 -4.01 -8.61
CA LEU A 34 0.78 -4.60 -7.67
C LEU A 34 0.66 -3.99 -6.27
N LEU A 35 0.39 -2.67 -6.17
CA LEU A 35 0.03 -2.04 -4.89
C LEU A 35 -1.23 -2.67 -4.30
N LEU A 36 -2.29 -2.84 -5.09
CA LEU A 36 -3.54 -3.44 -4.62
C LEU A 36 -3.34 -4.87 -4.11
N GLU A 37 -2.52 -5.65 -4.80
CA GLU A 37 -2.15 -7.01 -4.38
C GLU A 37 -1.33 -7.01 -3.09
N HIS A 38 -0.41 -6.05 -2.93
CA HIS A 38 0.37 -5.87 -1.71
C HIS A 38 -0.53 -5.57 -0.50
N GLU A 39 -1.38 -4.55 -0.61
CA GLU A 39 -2.31 -4.14 0.47
C GLU A 39 -3.30 -5.26 0.84
N LEU A 40 -3.75 -6.03 -0.15
CA LEU A 40 -4.60 -7.19 0.09
C LEU A 40 -3.83 -8.31 0.82
N ALA A 41 -2.56 -8.53 0.49
CA ALA A 41 -1.71 -9.50 1.17
C ALA A 41 -1.43 -9.10 2.63
N GLU A 42 -1.15 -7.82 2.89
CA GLU A 42 -1.01 -7.28 4.25
C GLU A 42 -2.31 -7.48 5.04
N HIS A 43 -3.47 -7.13 4.46
CA HIS A 43 -4.76 -7.30 5.11
C HIS A 43 -5.04 -8.75 5.49
N ARG A 44 -4.78 -9.69 4.58
CA ARG A 44 -4.92 -11.13 4.85
C ARG A 44 -3.95 -11.60 5.93
N TYR A 45 -2.74 -11.05 5.97
CA TYR A 45 -1.78 -11.36 7.02
C TYR A 45 -2.31 -10.95 8.41
N TYR A 46 -2.87 -9.74 8.55
CA TYR A 46 -3.48 -9.30 9.81
C TYR A 46 -4.65 -10.19 10.25
N GLN A 47 -5.48 -10.63 9.30
CA GLN A 47 -6.59 -11.54 9.60
C GLN A 47 -6.09 -12.91 10.09
N ALA A 48 -5.01 -13.42 9.50
CA ALA A 48 -4.42 -14.70 9.86
C ALA A 48 -3.56 -14.64 11.14
N HIS A 49 -3.01 -13.47 11.48
CA HIS A 49 -2.10 -13.27 12.62
C HIS A 49 -2.59 -12.12 13.51
N PRO A 50 -3.66 -12.32 14.30
CA PRO A 50 -4.13 -11.30 15.24
C PRO A 50 -3.01 -10.86 16.19
N GLY A 51 -2.77 -9.56 16.25
CA GLY A 51 -1.68 -8.97 17.05
C GLY A 51 -0.33 -8.89 16.34
N SER A 52 -0.24 -9.21 15.05
CA SER A 52 0.97 -8.95 14.28
C SER A 52 1.27 -7.46 14.17
N THR A 53 2.55 -7.13 14.11
CA THR A 53 3.03 -5.78 13.85
C THR A 53 2.89 -5.41 12.38
N TYR A 54 2.91 -4.11 12.10
CA TYR A 54 2.97 -3.61 10.73
C TYR A 54 4.17 -4.15 9.95
N ALA A 55 5.35 -4.18 10.57
CA ALA A 55 6.56 -4.64 9.92
C ALA A 55 6.49 -6.12 9.47
N GLU A 56 5.83 -6.98 10.26
CA GLU A 56 5.62 -8.38 9.92
C GLU A 56 4.66 -8.55 8.73
N ALA A 57 3.53 -7.83 8.76
CA ALA A 57 2.56 -7.86 7.67
C ALA A 57 3.17 -7.32 6.37
N HIS A 58 3.87 -6.19 6.45
CA HIS A 58 4.55 -5.58 5.31
C HIS A 58 5.60 -6.51 4.69
N ALA A 59 6.46 -7.11 5.52
CA ALA A 59 7.46 -8.05 5.04
C ALA A 59 6.84 -9.32 4.42
N ALA A 60 5.66 -9.75 4.88
CA ALA A 60 4.92 -10.85 4.26
C ALA A 60 4.31 -10.44 2.91
N ALA A 61 3.75 -9.24 2.81
CA ALA A 61 3.18 -8.71 1.59
C ALA A 61 4.23 -8.42 0.51
N THR A 62 5.40 -7.86 0.87
CA THR A 62 6.53 -7.65 -0.07
C THR A 62 6.94 -8.94 -0.76
N LYS A 63 6.87 -10.10 -0.08
CA LYS A 63 7.21 -11.40 -0.67
C LYS A 63 6.19 -11.87 -1.71
N ILE A 64 4.96 -11.38 -1.63
CA ILE A 64 3.85 -11.74 -2.52
C ILE A 64 3.77 -10.74 -3.68
N ALA A 65 3.83 -9.46 -3.36
CA ALA A 65 3.74 -8.35 -4.30
C ALA A 65 4.72 -7.25 -3.86
N ASP A 66 5.89 -7.19 -4.48
CA ASP A 66 6.93 -6.21 -4.13
C ASP A 66 6.67 -4.87 -4.84
N TRP A 67 5.64 -4.14 -4.40
CA TRP A 67 5.28 -2.87 -5.03
C TRP A 67 6.43 -1.85 -4.98
N ALA A 68 7.19 -1.80 -3.89
CA ALA A 68 8.25 -0.82 -3.67
C ALA A 68 9.36 -0.88 -4.73
N SER A 69 9.71 -2.07 -5.23
CA SER A 69 10.73 -2.21 -6.29
C SER A 69 10.20 -1.89 -7.70
N HIS A 70 8.89 -1.78 -7.85
CA HIS A 70 8.19 -1.48 -9.11
C HIS A 70 7.52 -0.10 -9.09
N MET A 71 7.86 0.76 -8.12
CA MET A 71 7.39 2.14 -8.09
C MET A 71 7.98 2.92 -9.25
N GLU A 72 7.12 3.44 -10.12
CA GLU A 72 7.51 4.51 -11.02
C GLU A 72 7.60 5.83 -10.24
N PRO A 73 8.57 6.71 -10.56
CA PRO A 73 8.68 8.00 -9.89
C PRO A 73 7.39 8.82 -10.05
N PRO A 74 6.99 9.61 -9.03
CA PRO A 74 5.74 10.33 -9.01
C PRO A 74 5.57 11.19 -10.26
N ARG A 75 4.45 11.01 -10.96
CA ARG A 75 4.10 11.82 -12.14
C ARG A 75 3.54 13.19 -11.75
N ARG A 76 3.27 13.42 -10.45
CA ARG A 76 2.64 14.64 -9.91
C ARG A 76 1.32 14.92 -10.61
N GLU A 77 0.53 13.87 -10.82
CA GLU A 77 -0.76 13.99 -11.49
C GLU A 77 -1.74 14.72 -10.57
N ASN A 78 -1.88 16.03 -10.79
CA ASN A 78 -2.95 16.81 -10.18
C ASN A 78 -4.28 16.30 -10.70
N TYR A 79 -5.03 15.57 -9.86
CA TYR A 79 -6.39 15.16 -10.17
C TYR A 79 -7.30 16.40 -10.22
N THR A 80 -7.59 16.89 -11.42
CA THR A 80 -8.58 17.95 -11.65
C THR A 80 -9.96 17.32 -11.78
N TRP A 81 -10.86 17.64 -10.85
CA TRP A 81 -12.28 17.32 -10.97
C TRP A 81 -12.89 18.21 -12.07
N GLU A 82 -12.92 17.75 -13.31
CA GLU A 82 -13.73 18.41 -14.34
C GLU A 82 -15.20 17.99 -14.18
N ASN A 83 -16.04 18.98 -13.87
CA ASN A 83 -17.50 18.98 -13.99
C ASN A 83 -17.89 20.11 -14.94
#